data_AF-A0A975FNJ0-F1
#
_entry.id   AF-A0A975FNJ0-F1
#
_cell.length_a   1.000
_cell.length_b   1.000
_cell.length_c   1.000
_cell.angle_alpha   90.00
_cell.angle_beta   90.00
_cell.angle_gamma   90.00
#
_symmetry.space_group_name_H-M   'P 1'
#
loop_
_entity.id
_entity.type
_entity.pdbx_description
1 polymer ?
#
loop_
_entity_poly.entity_id
_entity_poly.type
_entity_poly.pdbx_seq_one_letter_code
_entity_poly.pdbx_strand_id
1 'polypeptide(L)'
;MSITLTAHRSHDLLALVPSLAGFRPRDCIVFLAFSGTAAVAAFRAPLPRGERADRDAVAALAVGMLSRMPGIDGVLPIVYTNRAFGRGCRPPRASLCEFLGGRLEQAGFAVRDAFVLARDGWGSVFDEELPAGGRPMSLIEESEAAAAAPPVPGALHEVTRLAELPPRDRDRARSLAVRRRRLGDELRAEVAGLTNAERLRALPGGRFDPIALVEALLVGDTRPSDAEADADRAEARLDEDALLLAHLASPAVRDALTLQIAFGARIGELSLLDGARIHERAEYTGEAFDDAVVALRDHPVTVRLSSLFRGTATTRPDPDRIERAIARLADIAAHAPRADRAAVGTVLAWLAWSLGRGSAAGVFVDRALAADPGYGMARLLHAMLGRGMMPEWAFAATAAAGEHGRAA
;
A
#
# COMPACT_ATOMS: atom_id res chain seq x y z
N MET A 1 -12.95 11.78 15.11
CA MET A 1 -13.32 13.22 15.03
C MET A 1 -13.27 13.59 13.56
N SER A 2 -14.43 13.78 12.91
CA SER A 2 -14.48 14.11 11.47
C SER A 2 -14.32 15.62 11.31
N ILE A 3 -13.29 16.08 10.60
CA ILE A 3 -13.08 17.51 10.32
C ILE A 3 -13.85 17.83 9.04
N THR A 4 -14.83 18.72 9.13
CA THR A 4 -15.54 19.24 7.95
C THR A 4 -14.78 20.45 7.39
N LEU A 5 -14.31 20.36 6.15
CA LEU A 5 -13.67 21.46 5.43
C LEU A 5 -14.69 22.09 4.46
N THR A 6 -14.75 23.41 4.40
CA THR A 6 -15.71 24.15 3.55
C THR A 6 -14.96 24.97 2.49
N ALA A 7 -15.43 24.92 1.24
CA ALA A 7 -14.93 25.72 0.13
C ALA A 7 -16.09 26.43 -0.57
N HIS A 8 -15.89 27.70 -0.91
CA HIS A 8 -16.92 28.52 -1.56
C HIS A 8 -16.57 28.85 -3.02
N ARG A 9 -15.28 28.83 -3.36
CA ARG A 9 -14.77 29.06 -4.72
C ARG A 9 -13.82 27.95 -5.16
N SER A 10 -13.56 27.86 -6.47
CA SER A 10 -12.69 26.81 -7.03
C SER A 10 -11.28 26.83 -6.43
N HIS A 11 -10.69 28.00 -6.17
CA HIS A 11 -9.37 28.08 -5.53
C HIS A 11 -9.37 27.59 -4.08
N ASP A 12 -10.45 27.84 -3.32
CA ASP A 12 -10.59 27.31 -1.96
C ASP A 12 -10.64 25.78 -1.97
N LEU A 13 -11.41 25.20 -2.89
CA LEU A 13 -11.48 23.75 -3.04
C LEU A 13 -10.10 23.18 -3.39
N LEU A 14 -9.41 23.79 -4.36
CA LEU A 14 -8.08 23.37 -4.77
C LEU A 14 -7.04 23.50 -3.63
N ALA A 15 -7.16 24.50 -2.76
CA ALA A 15 -6.31 24.67 -1.59
C ALA A 15 -6.49 23.54 -0.57
N LEU A 16 -7.69 22.96 -0.47
CA LEU A 16 -8.00 21.87 0.45
C LEU A 16 -7.63 20.48 -0.10
N VAL A 17 -7.41 20.35 -1.41
CA VAL A 17 -7.10 19.05 -2.06
C VAL A 17 -5.95 18.32 -1.38
N PRO A 18 -4.81 18.94 -1.03
CA PRO A 18 -3.73 18.23 -0.36
C PRO A 18 -4.16 17.60 0.96
N SER A 19 -5.00 18.29 1.74
CA SER A 19 -5.47 17.80 3.04
C SER A 19 -6.49 16.67 2.87
N LEU A 20 -7.38 16.80 1.88
CA LEU A 20 -8.33 15.74 1.52
C LEU A 20 -7.62 14.49 0.98
N ALA A 21 -6.58 14.68 0.18
CA ALA A 21 -5.80 13.59 -0.42
C ALA A 21 -4.78 12.98 0.55
N GLY A 22 -4.41 13.69 1.62
CA GLY A 22 -3.39 13.29 2.59
C GLY A 22 -1.94 13.39 2.08
N PHE A 23 -1.71 14.04 0.94
CA PHE A 23 -0.38 14.29 0.37
C PHE A 23 -0.40 15.56 -0.49
N ARG A 24 0.77 16.18 -0.72
CA ARG A 24 0.90 17.28 -1.70
C ARG A 24 1.05 16.74 -3.12
N PRO A 25 0.06 16.88 -4.02
CA PRO A 25 0.10 16.26 -5.34
C PRO A 25 1.15 16.90 -6.25
N ARG A 26 1.88 16.08 -7.00
CA ARG A 26 2.81 16.48 -8.07
C ARG A 26 2.82 15.41 -9.16
N ASP A 27 2.82 15.85 -10.41
CA ASP A 27 2.87 14.97 -11.59
C ASP A 27 1.94 13.75 -11.47
N CYS A 28 0.68 14.00 -11.13
CA CYS A 28 -0.35 12.99 -10.94
C CYS A 28 -1.74 13.53 -11.23
N ILE A 29 -2.73 12.65 -11.21
CA ILE A 29 -4.14 13.01 -11.28
C ILE A 29 -4.73 12.75 -9.90
N VAL A 30 -5.51 13.69 -9.38
CA VAL A 30 -6.33 13.51 -8.18
C VAL A 30 -7.79 13.52 -8.59
N PHE A 31 -8.56 12.54 -8.14
CA PHE A 31 -10.01 12.54 -8.27
C PHE A 31 -10.62 12.83 -6.90
N LEU A 32 -11.39 13.90 -6.80
CA LEU A 32 -12.29 14.10 -5.67
C LEU A 32 -13.64 13.47 -6.01
N ALA A 33 -14.15 12.62 -5.12
CA ALA A 33 -15.46 11.99 -5.23
C ALA A 33 -16.44 12.66 -4.26
N PHE A 34 -17.66 12.90 -4.74
CA PHE A 34 -18.68 13.66 -4.02
C PHE A 34 -19.94 12.84 -3.80
N SER A 35 -20.56 13.05 -2.65
CA SER A 35 -21.94 12.66 -2.37
C SER A 35 -22.72 13.93 -2.03
N GLY A 36 -23.65 14.32 -2.90
CA GLY A 36 -24.24 15.66 -2.83
C GLY A 36 -23.13 16.73 -2.86
N THR A 37 -23.23 17.81 -2.10
CA THR A 37 -22.20 18.87 -2.14
C THR A 37 -20.88 18.51 -1.44
N ALA A 38 -20.81 17.40 -0.68
CA ALA A 38 -19.66 17.05 0.13
C ALA A 38 -18.63 16.22 -0.64
N ALA A 39 -17.35 16.63 -0.60
CA ALA A 39 -16.24 15.78 -1.01
C ALA A 39 -16.00 14.72 0.07
N VAL A 40 -16.23 13.45 -0.25
CA VAL A 40 -16.18 12.34 0.72
C VAL A 40 -14.97 11.43 0.54
N ALA A 41 -14.33 11.47 -0.64
CA ALA A 41 -13.09 10.74 -0.89
C ALA A 41 -12.20 11.48 -1.88
N ALA A 42 -10.90 11.25 -1.76
CA ALA A 42 -9.88 11.71 -2.69
C ALA A 42 -8.94 10.54 -2.99
N PHE A 43 -8.62 10.31 -4.26
CA PHE A 43 -7.64 9.29 -4.63
C PHE A 43 -6.75 9.73 -5.79
N ARG A 44 -5.56 9.13 -5.84
CA ARG A 44 -4.51 9.45 -6.81
C ARG A 44 -4.48 8.42 -7.93
N ALA A 45 -4.29 8.89 -9.16
CA ALA A 45 -3.87 8.08 -10.29
C ALA A 45 -2.57 8.62 -10.92
N PRO A 46 -1.74 7.75 -11.53
CA PRO A 46 -0.56 8.20 -12.26
C PRO A 46 -0.96 8.99 -13.51
N LEU A 47 -0.08 9.90 -13.96
CA LEU A 47 -0.23 10.50 -15.28
C LEU A 47 0.12 9.47 -16.37
N PRO A 48 -0.67 9.36 -17.45
CA PRO A 48 -0.34 8.50 -18.59
C PRO A 48 0.93 9.01 -19.29
N ARG A 49 1.78 8.09 -19.78
CA ARG A 49 3.08 8.44 -20.40
C ARG A 49 2.93 8.94 -21.84
N GLY A 50 1.75 8.80 -22.42
CA GLY A 50 1.36 9.44 -23.69
C GLY A 50 0.56 8.52 -24.60
N GLU A 51 0.70 7.21 -24.43
CA GLU A 51 0.02 6.19 -25.22
C GLU A 51 -1.49 6.15 -24.93
N ARG A 52 -2.28 5.70 -25.91
CA ARG A 52 -3.75 5.59 -25.75
C ARG A 52 -4.11 4.57 -24.67
N ALA A 53 -3.42 3.42 -24.66
CA ALA A 53 -3.62 2.36 -23.67
C ALA A 53 -3.42 2.87 -22.23
N ASP A 54 -2.43 3.75 -22.00
CA ASP A 54 -2.21 4.36 -20.68
C ASP A 54 -3.40 5.22 -20.24
N ARG A 55 -4.01 5.98 -21.17
CA ARG A 55 -5.18 6.83 -20.85
C ARG A 55 -6.39 5.98 -20.51
N ASP A 56 -6.64 4.94 -21.29
CA ASP A 56 -7.73 3.99 -21.06
C ASP A 56 -7.57 3.29 -19.70
N ALA A 57 -6.34 2.90 -19.34
CA ALA A 57 -6.05 2.28 -18.05
C ALA A 57 -6.34 3.22 -16.86
N VAL A 58 -5.96 4.50 -16.96
CA VAL A 58 -6.26 5.51 -15.92
C VAL A 58 -7.77 5.76 -15.82
N ALA A 59 -8.48 5.86 -16.94
CA ALA A 59 -9.92 6.04 -16.94
C ALA A 59 -10.64 4.83 -16.31
N ALA A 60 -10.25 3.62 -16.68
CA ALA A 60 -10.79 2.38 -16.12
C ALA A 60 -10.53 2.28 -14.61
N LEU A 61 -9.34 2.68 -14.16
CA LEU A 61 -9.01 2.79 -12.74
C LEU A 61 -9.96 3.75 -12.03
N ALA A 62 -10.13 4.97 -12.54
CA ALA A 62 -10.98 5.98 -11.92
C ALA A 62 -12.45 5.53 -11.84
N VAL A 63 -13.00 5.03 -12.95
CA VAL A 63 -14.38 4.50 -12.99
C VAL A 63 -14.53 3.34 -12.01
N GLY A 64 -13.63 2.34 -12.06
CA GLY A 64 -13.70 1.18 -11.16
C GLY A 64 -13.55 1.54 -9.67
N MET A 65 -12.80 2.60 -9.35
CA MET A 65 -12.70 3.13 -7.99
C MET A 65 -14.02 3.78 -7.54
N LEU A 66 -14.57 4.68 -8.36
CA LEU A 66 -15.80 5.40 -8.02
C LEU A 66 -17.02 4.47 -7.95
N SER A 67 -17.12 3.49 -8.85
CA SER A 67 -18.23 2.52 -8.85
C SER A 67 -18.26 1.62 -7.61
N ARG A 68 -17.16 1.54 -6.85
CA ARG A 68 -17.09 0.81 -5.59
C ARG A 68 -17.45 1.65 -4.37
N MET A 69 -17.70 2.94 -4.53
CA MET A 69 -18.04 3.87 -3.46
C MET A 69 -19.56 4.13 -3.48
N PRO A 70 -20.35 3.57 -2.54
CA PRO A 70 -21.79 3.77 -2.51
C PRO A 70 -22.13 5.25 -2.27
N GLY A 71 -23.12 5.78 -3.01
CA GLY A 71 -23.63 7.14 -2.82
C GLY A 71 -22.79 8.24 -3.46
N ILE A 72 -21.73 7.90 -4.21
CA ILE A 72 -21.01 8.88 -5.04
C ILE A 72 -21.85 9.22 -6.27
N ASP A 73 -22.13 10.51 -6.44
CA ASP A 73 -22.87 11.06 -7.59
C ASP A 73 -22.00 11.98 -8.46
N GLY A 74 -20.89 12.48 -7.91
CA GLY A 74 -20.08 13.50 -8.55
C GLY A 74 -18.59 13.23 -8.46
N VAL A 75 -17.85 13.71 -9.44
CA VAL A 75 -16.40 13.59 -9.53
C VAL A 75 -15.77 14.87 -10.05
N LEU A 76 -14.58 15.18 -9.53
CA LEU A 76 -13.76 16.31 -9.97
C LEU A 76 -12.33 15.82 -10.23
N PRO A 77 -11.96 15.53 -11.50
CA PRO A 77 -10.57 15.26 -11.87
C PRO A 77 -9.72 16.52 -11.81
N ILE A 78 -8.54 16.39 -11.21
CA ILE A 78 -7.54 17.45 -11.08
C ILE A 78 -6.18 16.93 -11.57
N VAL A 79 -5.64 17.52 -12.62
CA VAL A 79 -4.34 17.15 -13.19
C VAL A 79 -3.25 18.06 -12.63
N TYR A 80 -2.31 17.49 -11.88
CA TYR A 80 -1.10 18.16 -11.43
C TYR A 80 0.04 17.87 -12.39
N THR A 81 0.69 18.91 -12.92
CA THR A 81 1.69 18.76 -13.98
C THR A 81 2.81 19.78 -13.87
N ASN A 82 4.06 19.36 -14.05
CA ASN A 82 5.20 20.29 -14.12
C ASN A 82 5.32 21.02 -15.49
N ARG A 83 4.39 20.78 -16.42
CA ARG A 83 4.26 21.59 -17.65
C ARG A 83 3.78 23.00 -17.28
N ALA A 84 4.15 23.98 -18.10
CA ALA A 84 3.68 25.35 -18.00
C ALA A 84 2.49 25.60 -18.94
N PHE A 85 1.61 26.54 -18.60
CA PHE A 85 0.67 27.15 -19.54
C PHE A 85 1.43 27.91 -20.65
N GLY A 86 2.50 28.62 -20.28
CA GLY A 86 3.22 29.48 -21.20
C GLY A 86 2.36 30.67 -21.65
N ARG A 87 2.39 31.02 -22.94
CA ARG A 87 1.59 32.12 -23.50
C ARG A 87 0.20 31.71 -24.00
N GLY A 88 -0.19 30.45 -23.81
CA GLY A 88 -1.48 29.93 -24.27
C GLY A 88 -2.62 30.16 -23.27
N CYS A 89 -3.85 30.13 -23.77
CA CYS A 89 -5.06 30.18 -22.95
C CYS A 89 -5.64 28.78 -22.65
N ARG A 90 -5.07 27.71 -23.23
CA ARG A 90 -5.53 26.34 -23.00
C ARG A 90 -4.68 25.64 -21.93
N PRO A 91 -5.30 24.99 -20.93
CA PRO A 91 -4.55 24.24 -19.93
C PRO A 91 -3.66 23.14 -20.52
N PRO A 92 -2.42 22.96 -20.00
CA PRO A 92 -1.58 21.85 -20.41
C PRO A 92 -2.26 20.53 -20.04
N ARG A 93 -2.25 19.56 -20.97
CA ARG A 93 -2.97 18.27 -20.82
C ARG A 93 -4.51 18.41 -20.74
N ALA A 94 -5.11 19.51 -21.20
CA ALA A 94 -6.57 19.64 -21.28
C ALA A 94 -7.27 18.46 -21.98
N SER A 95 -6.70 17.95 -23.08
CA SER A 95 -7.23 16.76 -23.78
C SER A 95 -7.31 15.49 -22.93
N LEU A 96 -6.46 15.37 -21.90
CA LEU A 96 -6.53 14.27 -20.94
C LEU A 96 -7.69 14.47 -19.97
N CYS A 97 -7.86 15.69 -19.44
CA CYS A 97 -9.00 16.02 -18.58
C CYS A 97 -10.33 15.81 -19.30
N GLU A 98 -10.45 16.32 -20.53
CA GLU A 98 -11.63 16.16 -21.39
C GLU A 98 -11.95 14.68 -21.63
N PHE A 99 -10.92 13.88 -21.97
CA PHE A 99 -11.06 12.43 -22.13
C PHE A 99 -11.53 11.74 -20.86
N LEU A 100 -10.90 12.04 -19.70
CA LEU A 100 -11.28 11.45 -18.42
C LEU A 100 -12.70 11.86 -18.02
N GLY A 101 -13.06 13.13 -18.20
CA GLY A 101 -14.40 13.65 -17.96
C GLY A 101 -15.45 12.87 -18.76
N GLY A 102 -15.28 12.74 -20.08
CA GLY A 102 -16.22 11.99 -20.90
C GLY A 102 -16.34 10.51 -20.52
N ARG A 103 -15.26 9.87 -20.06
CA ARG A 103 -15.31 8.46 -19.57
C ARG A 103 -16.04 8.33 -18.24
N LEU A 104 -15.90 9.32 -17.35
CA LEU A 104 -16.59 9.36 -16.07
C LEU A 104 -18.09 9.62 -16.24
N GLU A 105 -18.46 10.54 -17.13
CA GLU A 105 -19.86 10.80 -17.50
C GLU A 105 -20.53 9.58 -18.13
N GLN A 106 -19.83 8.91 -19.05
CA GLN A 106 -20.31 7.64 -19.65
C GLN A 106 -20.54 6.54 -18.62
N ALA A 107 -19.83 6.57 -17.50
CA ALA A 107 -20.01 5.64 -16.39
C ALA A 107 -21.10 6.08 -15.39
N GLY A 108 -21.75 7.23 -15.61
CA GLY A 108 -22.86 7.73 -14.81
C GLY A 108 -22.48 8.71 -13.69
N PHE A 109 -21.23 9.19 -13.63
CA PHE A 109 -20.81 10.17 -12.64
C PHE A 109 -20.92 11.60 -13.19
N ALA A 110 -21.48 12.53 -12.39
CA ALA A 110 -21.51 13.94 -12.76
C ALA A 110 -20.10 14.56 -12.62
N VAL A 111 -19.48 14.92 -13.74
CA VAL A 111 -18.22 15.66 -13.73
C VAL A 111 -18.50 17.12 -13.40
N ARG A 112 -18.14 17.54 -12.19
CA ARG A 112 -18.48 18.89 -11.69
C ARG A 112 -17.65 19.98 -12.35
N ASP A 113 -16.39 19.67 -12.58
CA ASP A 113 -15.40 20.48 -13.25
C ASP A 113 -14.20 19.57 -13.54
N ALA A 114 -13.23 20.05 -14.31
CA ALA A 114 -11.94 19.40 -14.47
C ALA A 114 -10.82 20.44 -14.47
N PHE A 115 -9.95 20.37 -13.46
CA PHE A 115 -8.89 21.36 -13.25
C PHE A 115 -7.52 20.86 -13.72
N VAL A 116 -6.68 21.78 -14.15
CA VAL A 116 -5.25 21.57 -14.32
C VAL A 116 -4.50 22.55 -13.41
N LEU A 117 -3.57 22.02 -12.61
CA LEU A 117 -2.58 22.78 -11.87
C LEU A 117 -1.23 22.56 -12.54
N ALA A 118 -0.78 23.59 -13.24
CA ALA A 118 0.47 23.64 -13.96
C ALA A 118 1.57 24.26 -13.08
N ARG A 119 2.78 24.38 -13.62
CA ARG A 119 3.91 25.00 -12.91
C ARG A 119 3.70 26.50 -12.63
N ASP A 120 3.03 27.21 -13.52
CA ASP A 120 2.93 28.68 -13.56
C ASP A 120 1.50 29.21 -13.39
N GLY A 121 0.49 28.33 -13.30
CA GLY A 121 -0.90 28.72 -13.17
C GLY A 121 -1.84 27.52 -13.08
N TRP A 122 -3.11 27.80 -12.86
CA TRP A 122 -4.16 26.79 -12.82
C TRP A 122 -5.40 27.24 -13.58
N GLY A 123 -6.28 26.29 -13.92
CA GLY A 123 -7.53 26.63 -14.59
C GLY A 123 -8.44 25.43 -14.79
N SER A 124 -9.73 25.70 -14.93
CA SER A 124 -10.68 24.72 -15.42
C SER A 124 -10.47 24.53 -16.92
N VAL A 125 -10.65 23.31 -17.42
CA VAL A 125 -10.65 23.03 -18.87
C VAL A 125 -11.95 23.47 -19.55
N PHE A 126 -12.97 23.81 -18.77
CA PHE A 126 -14.27 24.28 -19.23
C PHE A 126 -14.43 25.81 -19.09
N ASP A 127 -13.42 26.51 -18.54
CA ASP A 127 -13.42 27.97 -18.40
C ASP A 127 -13.00 28.62 -19.74
N GLU A 128 -13.98 29.11 -20.50
CA GLU A 128 -13.76 29.82 -21.77
C GLU A 128 -13.09 31.20 -21.57
N GLU A 129 -13.18 31.77 -20.37
CA GLU A 129 -12.62 33.07 -20.00
C GLU A 129 -11.25 32.93 -19.30
N LEU A 130 -10.61 31.76 -19.41
CA LEU A 130 -9.34 31.52 -18.77
C LEU A 130 -8.24 32.46 -19.34
N PRO A 131 -7.58 33.26 -18.48
CA PRO A 131 -6.55 34.18 -18.96
C PRO A 131 -5.36 33.43 -19.54
N ALA A 132 -4.62 34.08 -20.44
CA ALA A 132 -3.36 33.55 -20.94
C ALA A 132 -2.38 33.31 -19.78
N GLY A 133 -1.79 32.13 -19.73
CA GLY A 133 -0.96 31.70 -18.58
C GLY A 133 -1.74 31.03 -17.44
N GLY A 134 -3.08 30.97 -17.53
CA GLY A 134 -3.94 30.47 -16.45
C GLY A 134 -4.13 31.47 -15.32
N ARG A 135 -4.94 31.08 -14.33
CA ARG A 135 -5.13 31.85 -13.10
C ARG A 135 -3.89 31.70 -12.21
N PRO A 136 -3.47 32.76 -11.50
CA PRO A 136 -2.25 32.71 -10.70
C PRO A 136 -2.37 31.75 -9.51
N MET A 137 -1.27 31.08 -9.19
CA MET A 137 -1.19 30.13 -8.06
C MET A 137 -1.42 30.80 -6.70
N SER A 138 -1.10 32.09 -6.57
CA SER A 138 -1.32 32.87 -5.35
C SER A 138 -2.77 32.85 -4.89
N LEU A 139 -3.76 32.75 -5.80
CA LEU A 139 -5.17 32.64 -5.43
C LEU A 139 -5.47 31.38 -4.61
N ILE A 140 -4.73 30.31 -4.82
CA ILE A 140 -4.84 29.07 -4.04
C ILE A 140 -4.02 29.22 -2.76
N GLU A 141 -2.75 29.63 -2.88
CA GLU A 141 -1.79 29.70 -1.78
C GLU A 141 -2.19 30.70 -0.67
N GLU A 142 -2.83 31.81 -1.04
CA GLU A 142 -3.23 32.90 -0.15
C GLU A 142 -4.71 32.84 0.27
N SER A 143 -5.43 31.77 -0.13
CA SER A 143 -6.84 31.60 0.23
C SER A 143 -7.04 31.37 1.72
N GLU A 144 -8.20 31.80 2.26
CA GLU A 144 -8.57 31.50 3.66
C GLU A 144 -8.60 29.99 3.92
N ALA A 145 -9.04 29.20 2.93
CA ALA A 145 -9.05 27.75 2.99
C ALA A 145 -7.63 27.16 3.10
N ALA A 146 -6.63 27.74 2.43
CA ALA A 146 -5.23 27.33 2.57
C ALA A 146 -4.70 27.60 3.98
N ALA A 147 -5.06 28.73 4.58
CA ALA A 147 -4.66 29.07 5.94
C ALA A 147 -5.31 28.16 7.00
N ALA A 148 -6.55 27.72 6.76
CA ALA A 148 -7.28 26.82 7.65
C ALA A 148 -6.96 25.32 7.44
N ALA A 149 -6.28 24.97 6.35
CA ALA A 149 -6.01 23.58 6.00
C ALA A 149 -5.08 22.90 7.01
N PRO A 150 -5.39 21.68 7.48
CA PRO A 150 -4.48 20.91 8.32
C PRO A 150 -3.12 20.72 7.63
N PRO A 151 -2.00 20.76 8.37
CA PRO A 151 -0.69 20.54 7.79
C PRO A 151 -0.63 19.16 7.15
N VAL A 152 -0.37 19.14 5.85
CA VAL A 152 -0.21 17.92 5.07
C VAL A 152 1.28 17.60 4.97
N PRO A 153 1.69 16.35 5.24
CA PRO A 153 3.03 15.87 4.93
C PRO A 153 3.45 16.29 3.50
N GLY A 154 4.62 16.91 3.38
CA GLY A 154 5.12 17.56 2.19
C GLY A 154 5.64 16.60 1.11
N ALA A 155 5.09 16.73 -0.10
CA ALA A 155 5.54 16.17 -1.39
C ALA A 155 5.58 14.64 -1.52
N LEU A 156 5.55 14.16 -2.77
CA LEU A 156 5.88 12.78 -3.17
C LEU A 156 7.17 12.24 -2.50
N HIS A 157 8.11 13.14 -2.16
CA HIS A 157 9.31 12.80 -1.39
C HIS A 157 8.97 12.22 0.00
N GLU A 158 7.95 12.68 0.73
CA GLU A 158 7.57 12.09 2.02
C GLU A 158 6.78 10.78 1.89
N VAL A 159 5.96 10.63 0.85
CA VAL A 159 5.37 9.31 0.54
C VAL A 159 6.46 8.30 0.16
N THR A 160 7.56 8.77 -0.45
CA THR A 160 8.77 7.97 -0.70
C THR A 160 9.58 7.77 0.58
N ARG A 161 9.60 8.71 1.54
CA ARG A 161 10.19 8.53 2.89
C ARG A 161 9.52 7.41 3.66
N LEU A 162 8.22 7.18 3.49
CA LEU A 162 7.53 6.01 4.07
C LEU A 162 8.10 4.69 3.55
N ALA A 163 8.79 4.72 2.40
CA ALA A 163 9.55 3.62 1.86
C ALA A 163 11.07 3.85 1.93
N GLU A 164 11.58 4.85 2.63
CA GLU A 164 13.02 4.99 2.84
C GLU A 164 13.48 3.96 3.87
N LEU A 165 14.47 3.17 3.47
CA LEU A 165 15.16 2.31 4.40
C LEU A 165 16.18 3.16 5.16
N PRO A 166 16.39 2.92 6.46
CA PRO A 166 17.44 3.60 7.20
C PRO A 166 18.82 3.33 6.56
N PRO A 167 19.81 4.21 6.82
CA PRO A 167 21.18 3.99 6.36
C PRO A 167 21.69 2.62 6.81
N ARG A 168 22.31 1.88 5.89
CA ARG A 168 22.86 0.57 6.18
C ARG A 168 24.12 0.68 7.02
N ASP A 169 24.07 0.21 8.25
CA ASP A 169 25.23 -0.05 9.08
C ASP A 169 25.94 -1.34 8.61
N ARG A 170 27.25 -1.25 8.35
CA ARG A 170 28.04 -2.38 7.83
C ARG A 170 28.31 -3.46 8.87
N ASP A 171 28.51 -3.08 10.12
CA ASP A 171 28.83 -4.01 11.21
C ASP A 171 27.57 -4.72 11.64
N ARG A 172 26.46 -3.99 11.79
CA ARG A 172 25.16 -4.61 12.03
C ARG A 172 24.76 -5.57 10.91
N ALA A 173 24.92 -5.16 9.65
CA ALA A 173 24.61 -6.02 8.52
C ALA A 173 25.49 -7.29 8.48
N ARG A 174 26.76 -7.20 8.89
CA ARG A 174 27.65 -8.37 9.00
C ARG A 174 27.19 -9.30 10.11
N SER A 175 26.92 -8.75 11.30
CA SER A 175 26.43 -9.51 12.45
C SER A 175 25.10 -10.22 12.16
N LEU A 176 24.16 -9.52 11.51
CA LEU A 176 22.88 -10.08 11.08
C LEU A 176 23.07 -11.21 10.07
N ALA A 177 23.98 -11.06 9.10
CA ALA A 177 24.27 -12.11 8.12
C ALA A 177 24.84 -13.39 8.74
N VAL A 178 25.73 -13.26 9.73
CA VAL A 178 26.30 -14.41 10.47
C VAL A 178 25.20 -15.15 11.24
N ARG A 179 24.39 -14.41 12.01
CA ARG A 179 23.26 -14.97 12.79
C ARG A 179 22.21 -15.61 11.89
N ARG A 180 21.86 -14.96 10.78
CA ARG A 180 20.93 -15.46 9.77
C ARG A 180 21.36 -16.80 9.18
N ARG A 181 22.65 -16.98 8.92
CA ARG A 181 23.21 -18.27 8.49
C ARG A 181 23.06 -19.31 9.59
N ARG A 182 23.58 -19.02 10.79
CA ARG A 182 23.55 -19.92 11.96
C ARG A 182 22.14 -20.40 12.29
N LEU A 183 21.21 -19.48 12.55
CA LEU A 183 19.82 -19.79 12.90
C LEU A 183 19.06 -20.45 11.74
N GLY A 184 19.41 -20.12 10.49
CA GLY A 184 18.86 -20.80 9.32
C GLY A 184 19.32 -22.26 9.21
N ASP A 185 20.57 -22.56 9.56
CA ASP A 185 21.09 -23.92 9.64
C ASP A 185 20.44 -24.70 10.79
N GLU A 186 20.30 -24.08 11.96
CA GLU A 186 19.62 -24.67 13.12
C GLU A 186 18.15 -25.00 12.81
N LEU A 187 17.40 -24.06 12.22
CA LEU A 187 16.02 -24.27 11.80
C LEU A 187 15.90 -25.42 10.78
N ARG A 188 16.82 -25.49 9.81
CA ARG A 188 16.84 -26.59 8.83
C ARG A 188 17.14 -27.93 9.48
N ALA A 189 18.01 -27.97 10.48
CA ALA A 189 18.35 -29.18 11.21
C ALA A 189 17.18 -29.66 12.08
N GLU A 190 16.50 -28.74 12.78
CA GLU A 190 15.33 -29.04 13.62
C GLU A 190 14.22 -29.75 12.83
N VAL A 191 14.00 -29.29 11.59
CA VAL A 191 12.92 -29.77 10.72
C VAL A 191 13.41 -30.76 9.67
N ALA A 192 14.64 -31.26 9.82
CA ALA A 192 15.23 -32.23 8.91
C ALA A 192 14.45 -33.57 8.97
N GLY A 193 14.26 -34.18 7.80
CA GLY A 193 13.51 -35.44 7.69
C GLY A 193 11.99 -35.29 7.63
N LEU A 194 11.43 -34.13 7.99
CA LEU A 194 10.00 -33.83 7.86
C LEU A 194 9.63 -33.46 6.41
N THR A 195 8.42 -33.83 5.99
CA THR A 195 7.80 -33.32 4.74
C THR A 195 7.42 -31.85 4.87
N ASN A 196 7.12 -31.13 3.77
CA ASN A 196 6.79 -29.71 3.88
C ASN A 196 5.51 -29.47 4.69
N ALA A 197 4.53 -30.37 4.58
CA ALA A 197 3.33 -30.32 5.39
C ALA A 197 3.61 -30.47 6.89
N GLU A 198 4.42 -31.47 7.26
CA GLU A 198 4.82 -31.72 8.64
C GLU A 198 5.60 -30.54 9.22
N ARG A 199 6.53 -29.96 8.45
CA ARG A 199 7.29 -28.77 8.84
C ARG A 199 6.38 -27.62 9.23
N LEU A 200 5.42 -27.27 8.37
CA LEU A 200 4.51 -26.14 8.62
C LEU A 200 3.62 -26.37 9.86
N ARG A 201 3.26 -27.63 10.16
CA ARG A 201 2.48 -27.99 11.36
C ARG A 201 3.30 -27.97 12.64
N ALA A 202 4.59 -28.29 12.57
CA ALA A 202 5.47 -28.34 13.73
C ALA A 202 6.00 -26.97 14.16
N LEU A 203 5.92 -25.95 13.32
CA LEU A 203 6.43 -24.62 13.61
C LEU A 203 5.71 -23.93 14.78
N PRO A 204 4.36 -23.79 14.79
CA PRO A 204 3.66 -23.13 15.91
C PRO A 204 3.88 -23.85 17.24
N GLY A 205 4.20 -23.10 18.30
CA GLY A 205 4.52 -23.62 19.63
C GLY A 205 5.91 -24.26 19.76
N GLY A 206 6.69 -24.35 18.68
CA GLY A 206 8.05 -24.89 18.67
C GLY A 206 9.12 -23.87 19.06
N ARG A 207 10.38 -24.31 19.11
CA ARG A 207 11.54 -23.45 19.40
C ARG A 207 11.69 -22.29 18.41
N PHE A 208 11.32 -22.52 17.16
CA PHE A 208 11.39 -21.54 16.07
C PHE A 208 9.99 -21.13 15.61
N ASP A 209 9.10 -20.85 16.57
CA ASP A 209 7.71 -20.47 16.26
C ASP A 209 7.65 -19.10 15.54
N PRO A 210 7.25 -19.08 14.26
CA PRO A 210 7.15 -17.84 13.50
C PRO A 210 5.99 -16.95 13.98
N ILE A 211 4.91 -17.54 14.53
CA ILE A 211 3.75 -16.81 15.03
C ILE A 211 4.14 -16.04 16.29
N ALA A 212 4.75 -16.71 17.26
CA ALA A 212 5.22 -16.08 18.49
C ALA A 212 6.27 -14.98 18.21
N LEU A 213 7.18 -15.24 17.26
CA LEU A 213 8.21 -14.28 16.85
C LEU A 213 7.61 -12.96 16.36
N VAL A 214 6.56 -13.00 15.51
CA VAL A 214 5.91 -11.78 15.02
C VAL A 214 5.18 -11.03 16.13
N GLU A 215 4.51 -11.73 17.06
CA GLU A 215 3.86 -11.05 18.19
C GLU A 215 4.89 -10.38 19.10
N ALA A 216 6.04 -11.02 19.38
CA ALA A 216 7.13 -10.43 20.15
C ALA A 216 7.69 -9.17 19.46
N LEU A 217 7.88 -9.23 18.13
CA LEU A 217 8.34 -8.10 17.32
C LEU A 217 7.38 -6.90 17.40
N LEU A 218 6.07 -7.14 17.50
CA LEU A 218 5.03 -6.09 17.47
C LEU A 218 4.74 -5.44 18.82
N VAL A 219 5.11 -6.05 19.94
CA VAL A 219 4.88 -5.49 21.29
C VAL A 219 5.88 -4.37 21.61
N GLY A 220 7.09 -4.40 21.04
CA GLY A 220 8.14 -3.40 21.32
C GLY A 220 8.69 -3.49 22.76
N ASP A 221 9.89 -2.95 23.01
CA ASP A 221 10.35 -2.79 24.41
C ASP A 221 9.70 -1.55 25.01
N THR A 222 8.89 -1.75 26.05
CA THR A 222 8.38 -0.67 26.91
C THR A 222 9.07 -0.64 28.27
N ARG A 223 10.14 -1.42 28.46
CA ARG A 223 10.83 -1.56 29.75
C ARG A 223 11.86 -0.43 29.97
N PRO A 224 12.03 0.03 31.22
CA PRO A 224 13.08 1.00 31.58
C PRO A 224 14.48 0.43 31.32
N SER A 225 15.39 1.29 30.87
CA SER A 225 16.72 0.94 30.34
C SER A 225 17.81 0.98 31.42
N ASP A 226 18.68 -0.02 31.35
CA ASP A 226 19.95 -0.19 32.04
C ASP A 226 20.96 -0.82 31.05
N ALA A 227 22.22 -0.41 31.11
CA ALA A 227 23.17 -0.60 30.00
C ALA A 227 23.51 -2.06 29.67
N GLU A 228 23.62 -2.94 30.67
CA GLU A 228 23.91 -4.37 30.46
C GLU A 228 22.73 -5.08 29.83
N ALA A 229 21.51 -4.86 30.34
CA ALA A 229 20.33 -5.46 29.76
C ALA A 229 20.00 -4.86 28.38
N ASP A 230 20.41 -3.61 28.08
CA ASP A 230 20.30 -3.04 26.73
C ASP A 230 21.19 -3.77 25.71
N ALA A 231 22.39 -4.21 26.11
CA ALA A 231 23.29 -4.98 25.25
C ALA A 231 22.73 -6.39 24.97
N ASP A 232 22.28 -7.10 26.01
CA ASP A 232 21.65 -8.43 25.87
C ASP A 232 20.36 -8.35 25.04
N ARG A 233 19.55 -7.30 25.25
CA ARG A 233 18.35 -7.01 24.44
C ARG A 233 18.72 -6.77 22.97
N ALA A 234 19.78 -6.02 22.70
CA ALA A 234 20.25 -5.79 21.33
C ALA A 234 20.71 -7.08 20.64
N GLU A 235 21.41 -7.96 21.36
CA GLU A 235 21.80 -9.27 20.84
C GLU A 235 20.59 -10.16 20.54
N ALA A 236 19.64 -10.26 21.48
CA ALA A 236 18.40 -11.03 21.30
C ALA A 236 17.59 -10.53 20.10
N ARG A 237 17.47 -9.20 19.93
CA ARG A 237 16.80 -8.57 18.77
C ARG A 237 17.47 -8.94 17.45
N LEU A 238 18.80 -9.05 17.41
CA LEU A 238 19.50 -9.45 16.19
C LEU A 238 19.23 -10.93 15.85
N ASP A 239 19.09 -11.79 16.84
CA ASP A 239 18.71 -13.19 16.65
C ASP A 239 17.26 -13.31 16.16
N GLU A 240 16.33 -12.50 16.71
CA GLU A 240 14.95 -12.38 16.23
C GLU A 240 14.88 -11.88 14.77
N ASP A 241 15.60 -10.80 14.44
CA ASP A 241 15.69 -10.25 13.08
C ASP A 241 16.23 -11.32 12.10
N ALA A 242 17.25 -12.08 12.51
CA ALA A 242 17.86 -13.16 11.73
C ALA A 242 16.90 -14.34 11.53
N LEU A 243 16.17 -14.73 12.57
CA LEU A 243 15.19 -15.82 12.50
C LEU A 243 13.99 -15.42 11.63
N LEU A 244 13.54 -14.17 11.72
CA LEU A 244 12.47 -13.65 10.86
C LEU A 244 12.87 -13.76 9.39
N LEU A 245 14.08 -13.30 9.02
CA LEU A 245 14.60 -13.45 7.67
C LEU A 245 14.71 -14.93 7.25
N ALA A 246 14.99 -15.85 8.17
CA ALA A 246 14.98 -17.29 7.89
C ALA A 246 13.58 -17.82 7.57
N HIS A 247 12.56 -17.38 8.31
CA HIS A 247 11.16 -17.74 8.03
C HIS A 247 10.65 -17.14 6.72
N LEU A 248 10.98 -15.88 6.41
CA LEU A 248 10.53 -15.23 5.17
C LEU A 248 11.10 -15.88 3.89
N ALA A 249 12.14 -16.72 4.00
CA ALA A 249 12.65 -17.50 2.87
C ALA A 249 11.68 -18.62 2.44
N SER A 250 10.77 -19.06 3.31
CA SER A 250 9.70 -20.00 2.97
C SER A 250 8.46 -19.24 2.50
N PRO A 251 7.96 -19.44 1.25
CA PRO A 251 6.77 -18.74 0.76
C PRO A 251 5.54 -18.91 1.65
N ALA A 252 5.25 -20.13 2.11
CA ALA A 252 4.09 -20.40 2.96
C ALA A 252 4.19 -19.68 4.32
N VAL A 253 5.37 -19.64 4.93
CA VAL A 253 5.58 -18.94 6.19
C VAL A 253 5.55 -17.42 5.97
N ARG A 254 6.20 -16.91 4.91
CA ARG A 254 6.16 -15.48 4.53
C ARG A 254 4.72 -14.99 4.38
N ASP A 255 3.87 -15.73 3.67
CA ASP A 255 2.49 -15.33 3.41
C ASP A 255 1.67 -15.35 4.70
N ALA A 256 1.88 -16.36 5.55
CA ALA A 256 1.28 -16.43 6.88
C ALA A 256 1.67 -15.24 7.77
N LEU A 257 2.96 -14.90 7.83
CA LEU A 257 3.45 -13.76 8.63
C LEU A 257 2.94 -12.42 8.10
N THR A 258 2.84 -12.28 6.77
CA THR A 258 2.29 -11.07 6.14
C THR A 258 0.84 -10.85 6.58
N LEU A 259 0.02 -11.90 6.53
CA LEU A 259 -1.38 -11.83 6.98
C LEU A 259 -1.50 -11.70 8.50
N GLN A 260 -0.63 -12.35 9.27
CA GLN A 260 -0.60 -12.23 10.73
C GLN A 260 -0.35 -10.80 11.21
N ILE A 261 0.61 -10.11 10.58
CA ILE A 261 0.91 -8.72 10.91
C ILE A 261 -0.36 -7.88 10.79
N ALA A 262 -1.08 -8.04 9.66
CA ALA A 262 -2.24 -7.25 9.32
C ALA A 262 -3.52 -7.64 10.07
N PHE A 263 -3.73 -8.93 10.37
CA PHE A 263 -5.02 -9.45 10.84
C PHE A 263 -4.94 -10.29 12.13
N GLY A 264 -3.75 -10.44 12.72
CA GLY A 264 -3.51 -11.10 14.01
C GLY A 264 -3.03 -12.56 13.94
N ALA A 265 -2.47 -13.05 15.07
CA ALA A 265 -1.89 -14.39 15.23
C ALA A 265 -2.76 -15.52 14.68
N ARG A 266 -4.07 -15.48 14.95
CA ARG A 266 -5.00 -16.53 14.51
C ARG A 266 -5.06 -16.67 12.99
N ILE A 267 -4.97 -15.57 12.24
CA ILE A 267 -4.93 -15.61 10.78
C ILE A 267 -3.61 -16.19 10.28
N GLY A 268 -2.50 -15.88 10.96
CA GLY A 268 -1.19 -16.49 10.70
C GLY A 268 -1.21 -18.01 10.85
N GLU A 269 -1.73 -18.51 11.98
CA GLU A 269 -1.89 -19.95 12.24
C GLU A 269 -2.75 -20.62 11.17
N LEU A 270 -3.89 -20.02 10.83
CA LEU A 270 -4.77 -20.53 9.77
C LEU A 270 -4.04 -20.61 8.42
N SER A 271 -3.21 -19.62 8.11
CA SER A 271 -2.44 -19.58 6.87
C SER A 271 -1.34 -20.64 6.83
N LEU A 272 -0.67 -20.94 7.95
CA LEU A 272 0.28 -22.04 8.04
C LEU A 272 -0.41 -23.39 7.85
N LEU A 273 -1.57 -23.58 8.49
CA LEU A 273 -2.37 -24.80 8.35
C LEU A 273 -2.89 -24.99 6.92
N ASP A 274 -3.25 -23.92 6.23
CA ASP A 274 -3.64 -23.99 4.82
C ASP A 274 -2.46 -24.34 3.91
N GLY A 275 -1.30 -23.72 4.13
CA GLY A 275 -0.06 -24.11 3.44
C GLY A 275 0.29 -25.58 3.66
N ALA A 276 0.16 -26.08 4.89
CA ALA A 276 0.40 -27.49 5.21
C ALA A 276 -0.57 -28.42 4.46
N ARG A 277 -1.85 -28.05 4.36
CA ARG A 277 -2.88 -28.80 3.61
C ARG A 277 -2.54 -28.88 2.12
N ILE A 278 -2.10 -27.77 1.52
CA ILE A 278 -1.73 -27.74 0.10
C ILE A 278 -0.51 -28.63 -0.15
N HIS A 279 0.51 -28.56 0.72
CA HIS A 279 1.68 -29.43 0.63
C HIS A 279 1.32 -30.91 0.83
N GLU A 280 0.51 -31.22 1.84
CA GLU A 280 0.08 -32.60 2.12
C GLU A 280 -0.66 -33.20 0.92
N ARG A 281 -1.53 -32.41 0.28
CA ARG A 281 -2.19 -32.85 -0.95
C ARG A 281 -1.17 -33.16 -2.04
N ALA A 282 -0.29 -32.22 -2.36
CA ALA A 282 0.72 -32.41 -3.41
C ALA A 282 1.61 -33.63 -3.14
N GLU A 283 2.02 -33.82 -1.89
CA GLU A 283 2.82 -34.97 -1.44
C GLU A 283 2.05 -36.29 -1.55
N TYR A 284 0.77 -36.30 -1.16
CA TYR A 284 -0.08 -37.50 -1.21
C TYR A 284 -0.48 -37.90 -2.64
N THR A 285 -0.80 -36.94 -3.50
CA THR A 285 -1.23 -37.20 -4.90
C THR A 285 -0.05 -37.35 -5.87
N GLY A 286 1.13 -36.85 -5.50
CA GLY A 286 2.29 -36.75 -6.41
C GLY A 286 2.13 -35.68 -7.49
N GLU A 287 1.13 -34.79 -7.37
CA GLU A 287 0.88 -33.68 -8.28
C GLU A 287 1.90 -32.54 -8.04
N ALA A 288 2.07 -31.65 -9.03
CA ALA A 288 2.83 -30.43 -8.81
C ALA A 288 2.13 -29.54 -7.76
N PHE A 289 2.91 -28.76 -7.00
CA PHE A 289 2.37 -27.87 -5.97
C PHE A 289 1.32 -26.90 -6.51
N ASP A 290 1.56 -26.34 -7.71
CA ASP A 290 0.63 -25.42 -8.36
C ASP A 290 -0.73 -26.09 -8.68
N ASP A 291 -0.73 -27.37 -9.05
CA ASP A 291 -1.96 -28.13 -9.28
C ASP A 291 -2.72 -28.36 -7.98
N ALA A 292 -2.02 -28.62 -6.88
CA ALA A 292 -2.63 -28.74 -5.56
C ALA A 292 -3.26 -27.41 -5.09
N VAL A 293 -2.61 -26.27 -5.37
CA VAL A 293 -3.18 -24.93 -5.12
C VAL A 293 -4.46 -24.73 -5.92
N VAL A 294 -4.45 -25.08 -7.21
CA VAL A 294 -5.64 -24.95 -8.08
C VAL A 294 -6.78 -25.86 -7.60
N ALA A 295 -6.48 -27.10 -7.20
CA ALA A 295 -7.47 -28.05 -6.71
C ALA A 295 -8.14 -27.59 -5.40
N LEU A 296 -7.43 -26.84 -4.57
CA LEU A 296 -7.93 -26.33 -3.29
C LEU A 296 -8.42 -24.88 -3.34
N ARG A 297 -8.45 -24.24 -4.52
CA ARG A 297 -8.80 -22.81 -4.66
C ARG A 297 -10.18 -22.46 -4.09
N ASP A 298 -11.12 -23.40 -4.12
CA ASP A 298 -12.51 -23.24 -3.68
C ASP A 298 -12.72 -23.70 -2.23
N HIS A 299 -11.66 -24.20 -1.56
CA HIS A 299 -11.72 -24.57 -0.15
C HIS A 299 -11.98 -23.32 0.72
N PRO A 300 -12.93 -23.34 1.69
CA PRO A 300 -13.38 -22.12 2.38
C PRO A 300 -12.27 -21.32 3.06
N VAL A 301 -11.29 -22.01 3.65
CA VAL A 301 -10.14 -21.37 4.31
C VAL A 301 -9.24 -20.70 3.28
N THR A 302 -8.93 -21.40 2.18
CA THR A 302 -8.09 -20.91 1.08
C THR A 302 -8.72 -19.70 0.40
N VAL A 303 -10.04 -19.74 0.16
CA VAL A 303 -10.81 -18.60 -0.37
C VAL A 303 -10.71 -17.39 0.56
N ARG A 304 -10.89 -17.60 1.87
CA ARG A 304 -10.82 -16.51 2.86
C ARG A 304 -9.42 -15.90 2.95
N LEU A 305 -8.37 -16.71 3.01
CA LEU A 305 -6.99 -16.22 3.08
C LEU A 305 -6.60 -15.51 1.78
N SER A 306 -6.99 -16.07 0.63
CA SER A 306 -6.77 -15.47 -0.68
C SER A 306 -7.49 -14.14 -0.83
N SER A 307 -8.71 -13.99 -0.29
CA SER A 307 -9.44 -12.73 -0.34
C SER A 307 -8.83 -11.64 0.54
N LEU A 308 -8.29 -12.01 1.70
CA LEU A 308 -7.47 -11.12 2.52
C LEU A 308 -6.20 -10.72 1.77
N PHE A 309 -5.44 -11.68 1.23
CA PHE A 309 -4.17 -11.38 0.56
C PHE A 309 -4.36 -10.51 -0.71
N ARG A 310 -5.42 -10.77 -1.49
CA ARG A 310 -5.74 -10.03 -2.72
C ARG A 310 -6.47 -8.72 -2.48
N GLY A 311 -6.87 -8.43 -1.24
CA GLY A 311 -7.64 -7.23 -0.95
C GLY A 311 -9.07 -7.24 -1.42
N THR A 312 -9.69 -8.41 -1.62
CA THR A 312 -11.10 -8.49 -2.02
C THR A 312 -12.04 -8.69 -0.82
N ALA A 313 -11.48 -8.91 0.38
CA ALA A 313 -12.23 -8.94 1.61
C ALA A 313 -12.58 -7.51 2.09
N THR A 314 -13.69 -7.37 2.80
CA THR A 314 -14.08 -6.10 3.45
C THR A 314 -13.51 -5.97 4.87
N THR A 315 -13.02 -7.06 5.46
CA THR A 315 -12.36 -7.06 6.77
C THR A 315 -11.14 -6.14 6.75
N ARG A 316 -11.10 -5.17 7.66
CA ARG A 316 -10.00 -4.21 7.75
C ARG A 316 -8.81 -4.81 8.48
N PRO A 317 -7.58 -4.56 8.00
CA PRO A 317 -6.39 -4.85 8.78
C PRO A 317 -6.23 -3.83 9.92
N ASP A 318 -5.46 -4.21 10.94
CA ASP A 318 -5.09 -3.33 12.05
C ASP A 318 -3.97 -2.38 11.61
N PRO A 319 -4.26 -1.06 11.47
CA PRO A 319 -3.28 -0.11 10.98
C PRO A 319 -2.09 0.06 11.93
N ASP A 320 -2.31 0.02 13.24
CA ASP A 320 -1.26 0.25 14.24
C ASP A 320 -0.26 -0.91 14.24
N ARG A 321 -0.77 -2.15 14.10
CA ARG A 321 0.09 -3.34 13.95
C ARG A 321 0.92 -3.26 12.67
N ILE A 322 0.32 -2.85 11.55
CA ILE A 322 1.04 -2.72 10.29
C ILE A 322 2.13 -1.63 10.40
N GLU A 323 1.83 -0.49 11.00
CA GLU A 323 2.81 0.59 11.14
C GLU A 323 4.01 0.19 11.99
N ARG A 324 3.77 -0.49 13.13
CA ARG A 324 4.85 -1.06 13.95
C ARG A 324 5.70 -2.07 13.18
N ALA A 325 5.06 -2.95 12.41
CA ALA A 325 5.77 -3.90 11.57
C ALA A 325 6.60 -3.22 10.48
N ILE A 326 6.05 -2.22 9.76
CA ILE A 326 6.78 -1.49 8.72
C ILE A 326 8.06 -0.87 9.29
N ALA A 327 7.98 -0.23 10.46
CA ALA A 327 9.15 0.37 11.11
C ALA A 327 10.24 -0.66 11.40
N ARG A 328 9.89 -1.81 11.97
CA ARG A 328 10.86 -2.90 12.26
C ARG A 328 11.39 -3.56 10.99
N LEU A 329 10.51 -3.90 10.04
CA LEU A 329 10.88 -4.58 8.81
C LEU A 329 11.74 -3.71 7.89
N ALA A 330 11.54 -2.39 7.88
CA ALA A 330 12.40 -1.46 7.12
C ALA A 330 13.84 -1.46 7.64
N ASP A 331 14.00 -1.45 8.96
CA ASP A 331 15.31 -1.56 9.61
C ASP A 331 15.99 -2.91 9.32
N ILE A 332 15.23 -4.01 9.39
CA ILE A 332 15.72 -5.34 9.01
C ILE A 332 16.13 -5.37 7.52
N ALA A 333 15.31 -4.82 6.63
CA ALA A 333 15.55 -4.81 5.19
C ALA A 333 16.81 -4.01 4.80
N ALA A 334 17.11 -2.91 5.51
CA ALA A 334 18.33 -2.13 5.29
C ALA A 334 19.60 -2.97 5.53
N HIS A 335 19.57 -3.83 6.53
CA HIS A 335 20.70 -4.63 7.00
C HIS A 335 20.73 -6.04 6.40
N ALA A 336 19.62 -6.53 5.85
CA ALA A 336 19.48 -7.88 5.34
C ALA A 336 20.56 -8.30 4.32
N PRO A 337 20.98 -9.59 4.34
CA PRO A 337 21.78 -10.19 3.27
C PRO A 337 21.05 -10.10 1.93
N ARG A 338 21.81 -10.06 0.82
CA ARG A 338 21.24 -9.85 -0.52
C ARG A 338 20.14 -10.88 -0.87
N ALA A 339 20.31 -12.13 -0.47
CA ALA A 339 19.37 -13.23 -0.74
C ALA A 339 18.01 -13.05 -0.04
N ASP A 340 17.96 -12.39 1.11
CA ASP A 340 16.71 -12.24 1.87
C ASP A 340 15.97 -10.93 1.56
N ARG A 341 16.62 -9.97 0.87
CA ARG A 341 16.08 -8.63 0.58
C ARG A 341 14.77 -8.67 -0.21
N ALA A 342 14.64 -9.57 -1.17
CA ALA A 342 13.44 -9.67 -1.99
C ALA A 342 12.24 -10.10 -1.14
N ALA A 343 12.42 -11.09 -0.26
CA ALA A 343 11.36 -11.59 0.62
C ALA A 343 10.83 -10.48 1.55
N VAL A 344 11.72 -9.86 2.34
CA VAL A 344 11.32 -8.77 3.25
C VAL A 344 10.76 -7.55 2.51
N GLY A 345 11.31 -7.23 1.34
CA GLY A 345 10.81 -6.16 0.48
C GLY A 345 9.38 -6.39 0.00
N THR A 346 9.01 -7.63 -0.33
CA THR A 346 7.62 -7.95 -0.72
C THR A 346 6.63 -7.87 0.44
N VAL A 347 7.04 -8.21 1.66
CA VAL A 347 6.21 -8.03 2.86
C VAL A 347 5.98 -6.53 3.10
N LEU A 348 7.03 -5.72 3.10
CA LEU A 348 6.94 -4.26 3.21
C LEU A 348 6.04 -3.65 2.12
N ALA A 349 6.17 -4.12 0.88
CA ALA A 349 5.33 -3.67 -0.22
C ALA A 349 3.85 -3.98 0.01
N TRP A 350 3.51 -5.22 0.39
CA TRP A 350 2.14 -5.62 0.65
C TRP A 350 1.53 -4.85 1.82
N LEU A 351 2.29 -4.68 2.91
CA LEU A 351 1.85 -3.92 4.09
C LEU A 351 1.61 -2.43 3.79
N ALA A 352 2.49 -1.81 3.01
CA ALA A 352 2.28 -0.44 2.56
C ALA A 352 1.01 -0.34 1.69
N TRP A 353 0.82 -1.29 0.77
CA TRP A 353 -0.37 -1.35 -0.08
C TRP A 353 -1.65 -1.58 0.72
N SER A 354 -1.64 -2.41 1.77
CA SER A 354 -2.82 -2.68 2.60
C SER A 354 -3.29 -1.44 3.38
N LEU A 355 -2.37 -0.50 3.65
CA LEU A 355 -2.66 0.83 4.21
C LEU A 355 -3.06 1.88 3.15
N GLY A 356 -3.23 1.49 1.89
CA GLY A 356 -3.51 2.42 0.79
C GLY A 356 -2.29 3.22 0.31
N ARG A 357 -1.07 2.91 0.80
CA ARG A 357 0.18 3.62 0.45
C ARG A 357 0.82 3.02 -0.81
N GLY A 358 0.06 2.96 -1.91
CA GLY A 358 0.47 2.28 -3.15
C GLY A 358 1.77 2.79 -3.79
N SER A 359 2.13 4.05 -3.57
CA SER A 359 3.42 4.60 -4.04
C SER A 359 4.60 4.06 -3.23
N ALA A 360 4.49 4.02 -1.90
CA ALA A 360 5.50 3.42 -1.03
C ALA A 360 5.63 1.91 -1.33
N ALA A 361 4.52 1.23 -1.55
CA ALA A 361 4.50 -0.17 -1.98
C ALA A 361 5.29 -0.39 -3.28
N GLY A 362 5.11 0.47 -4.28
CA GLY A 362 5.85 0.42 -5.55
C GLY A 362 7.37 0.51 -5.35
N VAL A 363 7.84 1.41 -4.48
CA VAL A 363 9.28 1.55 -4.18
C VAL A 363 9.84 0.27 -3.54
N PHE A 364 9.10 -0.34 -2.61
CA PHE A 364 9.52 -1.62 -2.02
C PHE A 364 9.54 -2.77 -3.04
N VAL A 365 8.57 -2.81 -3.96
CA VAL A 365 8.56 -3.77 -5.08
C VAL A 365 9.79 -3.58 -5.97
N ASP A 366 10.10 -2.34 -6.35
CA ASP A 366 11.26 -2.05 -7.20
C ASP A 366 12.57 -2.48 -6.54
N ARG A 367 12.71 -2.26 -5.22
CA ARG A 367 13.87 -2.75 -4.47
C ARG A 367 13.93 -4.27 -4.40
N ALA A 368 12.80 -4.94 -4.22
CA ALA A 368 12.73 -6.40 -4.22
C ALA A 368 13.15 -6.97 -5.58
N LEU A 369 12.66 -6.40 -6.68
CA LEU A 369 13.03 -6.77 -8.05
C LEU A 369 14.49 -6.45 -8.37
N ALA A 370 15.06 -5.36 -7.83
CA ALA A 370 16.47 -5.05 -7.98
C ALA A 370 17.38 -6.04 -7.22
N ALA A 371 16.88 -6.63 -6.12
CA ALA A 371 17.58 -7.68 -5.39
C ALA A 371 17.50 -9.03 -6.15
N ASP A 372 16.30 -9.39 -6.59
CA ASP A 372 16.00 -10.60 -7.37
C ASP A 372 14.87 -10.32 -8.40
N PRO A 373 15.21 -10.17 -9.69
CA PRO A 373 14.22 -9.93 -10.75
C PRO A 373 13.23 -11.09 -10.96
N GLY A 374 13.60 -12.31 -10.56
CA GLY A 374 12.79 -13.52 -10.71
C GLY A 374 11.77 -13.72 -9.59
N TYR A 375 11.90 -12.98 -8.48
CA TYR A 375 11.12 -13.23 -7.26
C TYR A 375 9.62 -13.14 -7.52
N GLY A 376 8.93 -14.29 -7.43
CA GLY A 376 7.55 -14.46 -7.89
C GLY A 376 6.57 -13.47 -7.24
N MET A 377 6.62 -13.33 -5.91
CA MET A 377 5.75 -12.39 -5.19
C MET A 377 5.99 -10.94 -5.60
N ALA A 378 7.25 -10.54 -5.87
CA ALA A 378 7.55 -9.17 -6.30
C ALA A 378 6.94 -8.88 -7.68
N ARG A 379 6.99 -9.84 -8.61
CA ARG A 379 6.35 -9.73 -9.93
C ARG A 379 4.82 -9.67 -9.82
N LEU A 380 4.22 -10.47 -8.93
CA LEU A 380 2.77 -10.43 -8.68
C LEU A 380 2.33 -9.06 -8.11
N LEU A 381 3.04 -8.55 -7.10
CA LEU A 381 2.77 -7.23 -6.53
C LEU A 381 3.00 -6.12 -7.56
N HIS A 382 4.05 -6.21 -8.38
CA HIS A 382 4.29 -5.25 -9.47
C HIS A 382 3.11 -5.21 -10.46
N ALA A 383 2.64 -6.38 -10.90
CA ALA A 383 1.50 -6.49 -11.80
C ALA A 383 0.20 -5.95 -11.15
N MET A 384 -0.01 -6.25 -9.86
CA MET A 384 -1.16 -5.77 -9.08
C MET A 384 -1.16 -4.25 -8.96
N LEU A 385 -0.03 -3.64 -8.58
CA LEU A 385 0.13 -2.20 -8.44
C LEU A 385 0.07 -1.48 -9.80
N GLY A 386 0.62 -2.08 -10.85
CA GLY A 386 0.56 -1.54 -12.22
C GLY A 386 -0.86 -1.42 -12.76
N ARG A 387 -1.80 -2.23 -12.26
CA ARG A 387 -3.24 -2.15 -12.56
C ARG A 387 -4.00 -1.17 -11.66
N GLY A 388 -3.32 -0.50 -10.72
CA GLY A 388 -3.92 0.40 -9.76
C GLY A 388 -4.86 -0.30 -8.77
N MET A 389 -4.70 -1.61 -8.54
CA MET A 389 -5.55 -2.33 -7.59
C MET A 389 -5.42 -1.73 -6.19
N MET A 390 -6.56 -1.42 -5.58
CA MET A 390 -6.67 -1.03 -4.17
C MET A 390 -7.53 -2.05 -3.43
N PRO A 391 -7.23 -2.32 -2.15
CA PRO A 391 -8.00 -3.27 -1.38
C PRO A 391 -9.41 -2.74 -1.09
N GLU A 392 -10.40 -3.63 -1.13
CA GLU A 392 -11.82 -3.35 -0.89
C GLU A 392 -12.06 -2.74 0.51
N TRP A 393 -11.32 -3.17 1.52
CA TRP A 393 -11.43 -2.62 2.87
C TRP A 393 -11.08 -1.13 2.97
N ALA A 394 -10.38 -0.55 1.97
CA ALA A 394 -10.17 0.89 1.88
C ALA A 394 -11.51 1.65 1.72
N PHE A 395 -12.49 1.06 1.06
CA PHE A 395 -13.81 1.66 0.78
C PHE A 395 -14.87 1.36 1.86
N ALA A 396 -14.60 0.41 2.77
CA ALA A 396 -15.57 0.00 3.78
C ALA A 396 -15.96 1.11 4.79
N ALA A 397 -15.12 2.14 5.00
CA ALA A 397 -15.45 3.27 5.89
C ALA A 397 -16.49 4.22 5.30
N THR A 398 -16.57 4.32 3.97
CA THR A 398 -17.48 5.25 3.30
C THR A 398 -18.94 4.81 3.47
N ALA A 399 -19.20 3.51 3.66
CA ALA A 399 -20.54 2.97 3.89
C ALA A 399 -21.10 3.29 5.29
N ALA A 400 -20.28 3.17 6.35
CA ALA A 400 -20.73 3.38 7.73
C ALA A 400 -21.04 4.86 8.05
N ALA A 401 -20.38 5.81 7.37
CA ALA A 401 -20.68 7.23 7.49
C ALA A 401 -21.99 7.64 6.79
N GLY A 402 -22.40 6.91 5.74
CA GLY A 402 -23.65 7.16 5.01
C GLY A 402 -24.92 6.71 5.74
N GLU A 403 -24.84 5.71 6.61
CA GLU A 403 -26.00 5.22 7.38
C GLU A 403 -26.34 6.14 8.57
N HIS A 404 -25.35 6.78 9.19
CA HIS A 404 -25.58 7.74 10.29
C HIS A 404 -26.16 9.09 9.82
N GLY A 405 -26.05 9.41 8.52
CA GLY A 405 -26.61 10.63 7.93
C GLY A 405 -28.05 10.50 7.42
N ARG A 406 -28.63 9.29 7.40
CA ARG A 406 -30.03 9.05 6.96
C ARG A 406 -31.02 8.91 8.11
N ALA A 407 -30.55 8.98 9.36
CA ALA A 407 -31.36 8.81 10.56
C ALA A 407 -31.47 10.07 11.44
N ALA A 408 -31.18 11.25 10.89
CA ALA A 408 -31.28 12.53 11.59
C ALA A 408 -32.28 13.47 10.91
#